data_AF-A0A7W1DDJ9-F1
#
_entry.id   AF-A0A7W1DDJ9-F1
#
_cell.length_a   1.000
_cell.length_b   1.000
_cell.length_c   1.000
_cell.angle_alpha   90.00
_cell.angle_beta   90.00
_cell.angle_gamma   90.00
#
_symmetry.space_group_name_H-M   'P 1'
#
loop_
_entity.id
_entity.type
_entity.pdbx_description
1 polymer ?
#
loop_
_entity_poly.entity_id
_entity_poly.type
_entity_poly.pdbx_seq_one_letter_code
_entity_poly.pdbx_strand_id
1 'polypeptide(L)'
;MRFAFNIFVLFVFFVSAATAQNLTREQKIQELQTLGSKVESMRSRLEKMETRQEELEEEILAASDSDLAEAGKENASAFRIFPRGLLDDKISIRGGAAYYSFTSKTHDYNETPQIELQNGDFSVGFYGANFGFISDAGEITLSKITEQNKNVNFLINYRPPTSESEARNEYQKAGKGFDANGANYKKQVSAIVGHTYILRAVSFDEADTLVAFKVYRKDTDGSLIIFWKNIENFETPKLERNKTAANSFETSVETIDHETAAQVQNALNEKGLFNVSVEATNKVVILRGTVPKGKMADAVMHATETGKRKVRNELTEQ
;
A
#
# COMPACT_ATOMS: atom_id res chain seq x y z
N MET A 1 6.85 -0.99 -8.26
CA MET A 1 5.85 -1.51 -9.22
C MET A 1 5.84 -0.51 -10.37
N ARG A 2 6.47 -0.84 -11.51
CA ARG A 2 6.62 0.07 -12.66
C ARG A 2 5.26 0.64 -13.02
N PHE A 3 5.12 1.97 -13.01
CA PHE A 3 3.94 2.68 -13.49
C PHE A 3 3.71 2.23 -14.95
N ALA A 4 2.81 1.28 -15.15
CA ALA A 4 2.21 1.02 -16.44
C ALA A 4 1.25 2.20 -16.69
N PHE A 5 1.83 3.34 -17.02
CA PHE A 5 1.11 4.46 -17.60
C PHE A 5 0.61 3.93 -18.94
N ASN A 6 -0.64 3.44 -18.94
CA ASN A 6 -1.44 3.31 -20.15
C ASN A 6 -1.65 4.75 -20.65
N ILE A 7 -0.59 5.36 -21.21
CA ILE A 7 -0.73 6.47 -22.13
C ILE A 7 -1.38 5.85 -23.36
N PHE A 8 -2.71 5.77 -23.30
CA PHE A 8 -3.52 5.89 -24.49
C PHE A 8 -3.14 7.25 -25.05
N VAL A 9 -2.11 7.27 -25.91
CA VAL A 9 -1.75 8.44 -26.71
C VAL A 9 -3.02 8.68 -27.50
N LEU A 10 -3.86 9.59 -27.01
CA LEU A 10 -4.97 10.14 -27.76
C LEU A 10 -4.27 10.95 -28.87
N PHE A 11 -3.90 10.22 -29.92
CA PHE A 11 -3.58 10.77 -31.22
C PHE A 11 -4.85 11.51 -31.64
N VAL A 12 -4.96 12.78 -31.25
CA VAL A 12 -5.80 13.73 -31.96
C VAL A 12 -5.10 13.91 -33.31
N PHE A 13 -5.28 12.92 -34.17
CA PHE A 13 -5.24 13.16 -35.59
C PHE A 13 -6.34 14.20 -35.82
N PHE A 14 -5.94 15.46 -35.91
CA PHE A 14 -6.64 16.40 -36.77
C PHE A 14 -6.53 15.81 -38.18
N VAL A 15 -7.44 14.88 -38.49
CA VAL A 15 -7.74 14.44 -39.85
C VAL A 15 -8.43 15.65 -40.49
N SER A 16 -7.62 16.65 -40.83
CA SER A 16 -7.95 17.52 -41.92
C SER A 16 -8.26 16.59 -43.09
N ALA A 17 -9.44 16.69 -43.70
CA ALA A 17 -9.81 15.94 -44.88
C ALA A 17 -8.90 16.36 -46.05
N ALA A 18 -7.63 15.98 -45.98
CA ALA A 18 -6.66 16.11 -47.03
C ALA A 18 -6.97 14.98 -48.01
N THR A 19 -7.32 15.36 -49.23
CA THR A 19 -7.34 14.45 -50.38
C THR A 19 -6.09 13.56 -50.32
N ALA A 20 -6.27 12.25 -50.19
CA ALA A 20 -5.19 11.28 -50.09
C ALA A 20 -4.34 11.32 -51.36
N GLN A 21 -3.28 12.13 -51.35
CA GLN A 21 -2.26 12.06 -52.38
C GLN A 21 -1.57 10.70 -52.23
N ASN A 22 -1.51 9.93 -53.31
CA ASN A 22 -0.77 8.66 -53.35
C ASN A 22 0.73 8.97 -53.25
N LEU A 23 1.25 8.99 -52.03
CA LEU A 23 2.69 9.13 -51.76
C LEU A 23 3.46 8.00 -52.45
N THR A 24 4.57 8.33 -53.10
CA THR A 24 5.50 7.33 -53.65
C THR A 24 6.12 6.51 -52.50
N ARG A 25 6.72 5.37 -52.85
CA ARG A 25 7.45 4.56 -51.87
C ARG A 25 8.57 5.36 -51.20
N GLU A 26 9.32 6.18 -51.93
CA GLU A 26 10.37 7.02 -51.34
C GLU A 26 9.80 8.03 -50.35
N GLN A 27 8.69 8.69 -50.70
CA GLN A 27 8.04 9.66 -49.81
C GLN A 27 7.57 9.02 -48.50
N LYS A 28 6.98 7.82 -48.57
CA LYS A 28 6.59 7.06 -47.37
C LYS A 28 7.78 6.69 -46.49
N ILE A 29 8.93 6.33 -47.08
CA ILE A 29 10.15 6.03 -46.32
C ILE A 29 10.68 7.29 -45.63
N GLN A 30 10.72 8.44 -46.32
CA GLN A 30 11.14 9.71 -45.74
C GLN A 30 10.21 10.17 -44.61
N GLU A 31 8.90 10.00 -44.79
CA GLU A 31 7.91 10.25 -43.75
C GLU A 31 8.14 9.35 -42.53
N LEU A 32 8.32 8.03 -42.73
CA LEU A 32 8.63 7.10 -41.64
C LEU A 32 9.92 7.47 -40.89
N GLN A 33 10.97 7.87 -41.60
CA GLN A 33 12.23 8.33 -40.98
C GLN A 33 12.00 9.60 -40.15
N THR A 34 11.25 10.55 -40.69
CA THR A 34 10.89 11.81 -39.99
C THR A 34 10.07 11.53 -38.73
N LEU A 35 9.07 10.64 -38.82
CA LEU A 35 8.31 10.20 -37.65
C LEU A 35 9.20 9.50 -36.63
N GLY A 36 10.12 8.62 -37.07
CA GLY A 36 11.08 7.95 -36.20
C GLY A 36 11.93 8.93 -35.40
N SER A 37 12.53 9.93 -36.06
CA SER A 37 13.29 10.99 -35.41
C SER A 37 12.43 11.83 -34.44
N LYS A 38 11.16 12.11 -34.79
CA LYS A 38 10.24 12.82 -33.90
C LYS A 38 9.90 12.01 -32.65
N VAL A 39 9.64 10.71 -32.79
CA VAL A 39 9.38 9.79 -31.67
C VAL A 39 10.60 9.75 -30.74
N GLU A 40 11.81 9.64 -31.28
CA GLU A 40 13.02 9.61 -30.47
C GLU A 40 13.26 10.93 -29.73
N SER A 41 13.03 12.06 -30.39
CA SER A 41 13.09 13.39 -29.75
C SER A 41 12.06 13.54 -28.63
N MET A 42 10.83 13.04 -28.82
CA MET A 42 9.79 13.07 -27.77
C MET A 42 10.16 12.18 -26.58
N ARG A 43 10.74 11.00 -26.81
CA ARG A 43 11.24 10.11 -25.74
C ARG A 43 12.32 10.78 -24.90
N SER A 44 13.32 11.37 -25.54
CA SER A 44 14.38 12.09 -24.82
C SER A 44 13.83 13.29 -24.03
N ARG A 45 12.81 13.98 -24.55
CA ARG A 45 12.14 15.05 -23.79
C ARG A 45 11.37 14.53 -22.59
N LEU A 46 10.68 13.40 -22.72
CA LEU A 46 9.94 12.77 -21.63
C LEU A 46 10.89 12.34 -20.51
N GLU A 47 11.98 11.66 -20.84
CA GLU A 47 13.01 11.26 -19.87
C GLU A 47 13.55 12.47 -19.09
N LYS A 48 13.87 13.58 -19.77
CA LYS A 48 14.30 14.82 -19.10
C LYS A 48 13.24 15.42 -18.20
N MET A 49 11.96 15.31 -18.57
CA MET A 49 10.85 15.80 -17.74
C MET A 49 10.65 14.91 -16.52
N GLU A 50 10.79 13.59 -16.65
CA GLU A 50 10.73 12.63 -15.55
C GLU A 50 11.86 12.87 -14.55
N THR A 51 13.11 13.00 -15.01
CA THR A 51 14.23 13.36 -14.13
C THR A 51 14.01 14.70 -13.45
N ARG A 52 13.55 15.72 -14.18
CA ARG A 52 13.28 17.04 -13.58
C ARG A 52 12.15 16.98 -12.55
N GLN A 53 11.15 16.12 -12.77
CA GLN A 53 10.08 15.89 -11.81
C GLN A 53 10.64 15.24 -10.54
N GLU A 54 11.44 14.19 -10.64
CA GLU A 54 12.08 13.54 -9.49
C GLU A 54 12.94 14.51 -8.67
N GLU A 55 13.76 15.34 -9.32
CA GLU A 55 14.55 16.39 -8.65
C GLU A 55 13.68 17.40 -7.89
N LEU A 56 12.58 17.84 -8.52
CA LEU A 56 11.64 18.77 -7.89
C LEU A 56 10.89 18.13 -6.72
N GLU A 57 10.53 16.84 -6.84
CA GLU A 57 9.92 16.07 -5.76
C GLU A 57 10.86 16.00 -4.56
N GLU A 58 12.14 15.67 -4.76
CA GLU A 58 13.12 15.66 -3.67
C GLU A 58 13.27 17.05 -3.04
N GLU A 59 13.36 18.11 -3.87
CA GLU A 59 13.51 19.49 -3.42
C GLU A 59 12.30 19.97 -2.57
N ILE A 60 11.06 19.67 -2.98
CA ILE A 60 9.87 20.10 -2.23
C ILE A 60 9.67 19.31 -0.94
N LEU A 61 10.10 18.05 -0.87
CA LEU A 61 9.96 17.19 0.31
C LEU A 61 11.03 17.48 1.37
N ALA A 62 12.18 18.01 0.95
CA ALA A 62 13.27 18.35 1.85
C ALA A 62 12.89 19.52 2.79
N ALA A 63 13.33 19.39 4.04
CA ALA A 63 13.47 20.55 4.91
C ALA A 63 14.62 21.42 4.39
N SER A 64 14.54 22.75 4.54
CA SER A 64 15.63 23.63 4.10
C SER A 64 16.90 23.44 4.95
N ASP A 65 18.06 23.84 4.44
CA ASP A 65 19.32 23.81 5.21
C ASP A 65 19.21 24.57 6.54
N SER A 66 18.44 25.68 6.55
CA SER A 66 18.18 26.44 7.77
C SER A 66 17.32 25.65 8.76
N ASP A 67 16.31 24.92 8.29
CA ASP A 67 15.47 24.07 9.15
C ASP A 67 16.30 22.90 9.72
N LEU A 68 17.17 22.30 8.91
CA LEU A 68 18.08 21.22 9.33
C LEU A 68 19.09 21.71 10.37
N ALA A 69 19.68 22.88 10.16
CA ALA A 69 20.61 23.50 11.12
C ALA A 69 19.92 23.83 12.44
N GLU A 70 18.67 24.30 12.41
CA GLU A 70 17.89 24.57 13.62
C GLU A 70 17.54 23.29 14.37
N ALA A 71 17.07 22.25 13.68
CA ALA A 71 16.81 20.95 14.28
C ALA A 71 18.06 20.34 14.92
N GLY A 72 19.23 20.52 14.29
CA GLY A 72 20.52 20.07 14.80
C GLY A 72 20.88 20.65 16.17
N LYS A 73 20.41 21.86 16.51
CA LYS A 73 20.62 22.47 17.85
C LYS A 73 19.94 21.68 18.97
N GLU A 74 18.91 20.91 18.66
CA GLU A 74 18.19 20.03 19.59
C GLU A 74 18.57 18.55 19.43
N ASN A 75 19.63 18.24 18.66
CA ASN A 75 20.00 16.87 18.27
C ASN A 75 18.82 16.14 17.60
N ALA A 76 18.08 16.85 16.74
CA ALA A 76 16.92 16.35 16.03
C ALA A 76 17.18 16.33 14.51
N SER A 77 16.40 15.52 13.80
CA SER A 77 16.26 15.56 12.34
C SER A 77 15.08 16.44 11.95
N ALA A 78 15.00 16.84 10.68
CA ALA A 78 13.85 17.58 10.15
C ALA A 78 13.31 16.92 8.87
N PHE A 79 12.00 17.03 8.65
CA PHE A 79 11.35 16.70 7.39
C PHE A 79 10.14 17.62 7.17
N ARG A 80 9.67 17.71 5.93
CA ARG A 80 8.41 18.39 5.59
C ARG A 80 7.30 17.37 5.42
N ILE A 81 6.09 17.63 5.89
CA ILE A 81 4.91 16.78 5.62
C ILE A 81 3.79 17.64 5.04
N PHE A 82 3.12 17.14 4.01
CA PHE A 82 2.09 17.89 3.29
C PHE A 82 0.68 17.48 3.77
N PRO A 83 -0.33 18.37 3.69
CA PRO A 83 -1.70 17.96 3.90
C PRO A 83 -2.14 16.95 2.83
N ARG A 84 -2.80 15.86 3.25
CA ARG A 84 -3.38 14.87 2.34
C ARG A 84 -4.26 15.53 1.26
N GLY A 85 -4.10 15.08 0.01
CA GLY A 85 -4.83 15.63 -1.13
C GLY A 85 -4.11 16.78 -1.85
N LEU A 86 -3.13 17.44 -1.23
CA LEU A 86 -2.50 18.62 -1.83
C LEU A 86 -1.63 18.27 -3.05
N LEU A 87 -0.83 17.20 -2.92
CA LEU A 87 0.08 16.71 -3.95
C LEU A 87 -0.38 15.38 -4.56
N ASP A 88 -1.60 14.92 -4.27
CA ASP A 88 -2.17 13.72 -4.88
C ASP A 88 -2.14 13.87 -6.41
N ASP A 89 -1.67 12.83 -7.09
CA ASP A 89 -1.46 12.76 -8.55
C ASP A 89 -0.48 13.78 -9.16
N LYS A 90 0.18 14.62 -8.34
CA LYS A 90 1.18 15.60 -8.79
C LYS A 90 2.61 15.14 -8.58
N ILE A 91 2.80 14.13 -7.73
CA ILE A 91 4.09 13.53 -7.42
C ILE A 91 4.01 12.01 -7.54
N SER A 92 5.15 11.36 -7.74
CA SER A 92 5.25 9.91 -7.89
C SER A 92 4.96 9.13 -6.60
N ILE A 93 5.08 9.80 -5.45
CA ILE A 93 4.91 9.22 -4.12
C ILE A 93 3.43 9.01 -3.80
N ARG A 94 3.07 7.76 -3.48
CA ARG A 94 1.71 7.40 -3.07
C ARG A 94 1.31 8.15 -1.80
N GLY A 95 0.14 8.79 -1.83
CA GLY A 95 -0.40 9.55 -0.70
C GLY A 95 0.06 11.01 -0.66
N GLY A 96 0.66 11.53 -1.73
CA GLY A 96 0.90 12.97 -1.88
C GLY A 96 1.80 13.56 -0.81
N ALA A 97 2.74 12.75 -0.29
CA ALA A 97 3.63 13.09 0.81
C ALA A 97 2.96 13.53 2.12
N ALA A 98 1.72 13.08 2.32
CA ALA A 98 0.99 13.30 3.56
C ALA A 98 1.32 12.29 4.65
N TYR A 99 2.16 11.31 4.35
CA TYR A 99 2.64 10.29 5.28
C TYR A 99 4.12 10.47 5.54
N TYR A 100 4.60 9.98 6.67
CA TYR A 100 6.03 9.85 6.92
C TYR A 100 6.34 8.60 7.75
N SER A 101 7.41 7.92 7.38
CA SER A 101 8.01 6.83 8.13
C SER A 101 9.29 7.33 8.79
N PHE A 102 9.32 7.34 10.12
CA PHE A 102 10.51 7.65 10.91
C PHE A 102 11.59 6.57 10.79
N THR A 103 11.21 5.32 10.51
CA THR A 103 12.14 4.20 10.38
C THR A 103 12.85 4.18 9.03
N SER A 104 12.12 4.32 7.93
CA SER A 104 12.67 4.36 6.57
C SER A 104 12.96 5.77 6.05
N LYS A 105 12.55 6.82 6.78
CA LYS A 105 12.76 8.24 6.45
C LYS A 105 12.22 8.62 5.07
N THR A 106 11.02 8.14 4.77
CA THR A 106 10.35 8.37 3.49
C THR A 106 8.89 8.78 3.69
N HIS A 107 8.32 9.37 2.66
CA HIS A 107 6.91 9.74 2.58
C HIS A 107 6.03 8.71 1.87
N ASP A 108 6.61 7.62 1.37
CA ASP A 108 5.85 6.59 0.67
C ASP A 108 4.91 5.84 1.63
N TYR A 109 3.62 5.91 1.35
CA TYR A 109 2.58 5.16 2.07
C TYR A 109 2.85 3.65 2.12
N ASN A 110 3.57 3.10 1.15
CA ASN A 110 3.89 1.67 1.10
C ASN A 110 5.08 1.27 1.99
N GLU A 111 5.78 2.22 2.61
CA GLU A 111 6.97 1.98 3.43
C GLU A 111 6.70 2.20 4.93
N THR A 112 5.72 1.48 5.48
CA THR A 112 5.35 1.48 6.91
C THR A 112 5.24 2.89 7.50
N PRO A 113 4.34 3.76 7.00
CA PRO A 113 4.19 5.09 7.54
C PRO A 113 3.72 5.04 9.00
N GLN A 114 4.29 5.88 9.85
CA GLN A 114 3.91 5.99 11.27
C GLN A 114 3.10 7.24 11.58
N ILE A 115 3.10 8.25 10.70
CA ILE A 115 2.31 9.47 10.86
C ILE A 115 1.69 9.93 9.53
N GLU A 116 0.52 10.53 9.61
CA GLU A 116 -0.21 11.16 8.51
C GLU A 116 -0.62 12.57 8.92
N LEU A 117 -0.59 13.52 8.00
CA LEU A 117 -1.21 14.85 8.16
C LEU A 117 -2.47 14.96 7.27
N GLN A 118 -3.63 15.06 7.90
CA GLN A 118 -4.90 15.21 7.20
C GLN A 118 -5.82 16.19 7.95
N ASN A 119 -6.45 17.13 7.22
CA ASN A 119 -7.40 18.10 7.79
C ASN A 119 -6.84 18.91 8.98
N GLY A 120 -5.52 19.12 9.04
CA GLY A 120 -4.85 19.83 10.14
C GLY A 120 -4.60 18.98 11.39
N ASP A 121 -4.86 17.67 11.33
CA ASP A 121 -4.59 16.73 12.41
C ASP A 121 -3.51 15.71 12.01
N PHE A 122 -2.74 15.28 12.99
CA PHE A 122 -1.90 14.09 12.90
C PHE A 122 -2.70 12.84 13.21
N SER A 123 -2.46 11.77 12.45
CA SER A 123 -3.02 10.43 12.71
C SER A 123 -1.95 9.34 12.67
N VAL A 124 -2.21 8.20 13.33
CA VAL A 124 -1.35 7.00 13.36
C VAL A 124 -2.19 5.72 13.19
N GLY A 125 -1.60 4.62 12.71
CA GLY A 125 -2.25 3.30 12.60
C GLY A 125 -3.19 3.20 11.40
N PHE A 126 -2.64 2.90 10.23
CA PHE A 126 -3.35 3.07 8.94
C PHE A 126 -3.96 1.79 8.35
N TYR A 127 -3.40 0.61 8.63
CA TYR A 127 -3.84 -0.63 7.99
C TYR A 127 -3.82 -1.84 8.93
N GLY A 128 -4.74 -2.76 8.66
CA GLY A 128 -4.80 -4.07 9.32
C GLY A 128 -4.95 -3.95 10.83
N ALA A 129 -4.02 -4.60 11.54
CA ALA A 129 -3.94 -4.61 12.99
C ALA A 129 -3.01 -3.52 13.55
N ASN A 130 -2.42 -2.67 12.70
CA ASN A 130 -1.47 -1.66 13.14
C ASN A 130 -2.19 -0.55 13.90
N PHE A 131 -1.56 -0.04 14.94
CA PHE A 131 -2.12 1.01 15.79
C PHE A 131 -1.01 1.90 16.32
N GLY A 132 -1.40 2.96 17.01
CA GLY A 132 -0.45 3.79 17.73
C GLY A 132 -1.12 4.80 18.63
N PHE A 133 -0.29 5.56 19.31
CA PHE A 133 -0.70 6.54 20.30
C PHE A 133 0.07 7.83 20.07
N ILE A 134 -0.64 8.94 20.07
CA ILE A 134 -0.08 10.29 20.03
C ILE A 134 -0.52 11.02 21.29
N SER A 135 0.43 11.69 21.94
CA SER A 135 0.19 12.56 23.09
C SER A 135 0.78 13.93 22.83
N ASP A 136 -0.01 14.98 23.03
CA ASP A 136 0.45 16.36 22.95
C ASP A 136 1.13 16.75 24.27
N ALA A 137 2.42 17.05 24.21
CA ALA A 137 3.23 17.48 25.35
C ALA A 137 3.25 19.01 25.53
N GLY A 138 2.55 19.76 24.67
CA GLY A 138 2.47 21.21 24.65
C GLY A 138 3.73 21.88 24.11
N GLU A 139 3.92 23.15 24.46
CA GLU A 139 5.07 23.97 24.07
C GLU A 139 6.33 23.62 24.87
N ILE A 140 6.85 22.41 24.65
CA ILE A 140 8.11 21.93 25.22
C ILE A 140 9.14 21.70 24.12
N THR A 141 10.42 21.94 24.39
CA THR A 141 11.51 21.67 23.45
C THR A 141 11.80 20.16 23.38
N LEU A 142 12.26 19.67 22.23
CA LEU A 142 12.62 18.25 22.06
C LEU A 142 13.75 17.85 23.01
N SER A 143 14.70 18.76 23.27
CA SER A 143 15.77 18.60 24.26
C SER A 143 15.28 18.27 25.69
N LYS A 144 14.09 18.73 26.08
CA LYS A 144 13.49 18.45 27.40
C LYS A 144 12.67 17.16 27.45
N ILE A 145 12.47 16.50 26.31
CA ILE A 145 11.80 15.19 26.29
C ILE A 145 12.80 14.11 26.71
N THR A 146 12.54 13.53 27.87
CA THR A 146 13.27 12.40 28.46
C THR A 146 12.31 11.26 28.81
N GLU A 147 12.82 10.10 29.21
CA GLU A 147 12.02 8.94 29.64
C GLU A 147 11.13 9.23 30.86
N GLN A 148 11.50 10.21 31.68
CA GLN A 148 10.74 10.63 32.86
C GLN A 148 9.58 11.57 32.50
N ASN A 149 9.48 12.03 31.25
CA ASN A 149 8.34 12.80 30.79
C ASN A 149 7.08 11.93 30.88
N LYS A 150 6.02 12.46 31.50
CA LYS A 150 4.76 11.72 31.68
C LYS A 150 4.18 11.17 30.38
N ASN A 151 4.37 11.87 29.26
CA ASN A 151 3.89 11.48 27.94
C ASN A 151 4.72 10.33 27.34
N VAL A 152 5.96 10.14 27.77
CA VAL A 152 6.88 9.07 27.33
C VAL A 152 6.78 7.83 28.23
N ASN A 153 6.64 8.02 29.54
CA ASN A 153 6.80 6.95 30.51
C ASN A 153 5.82 5.77 30.36
N PHE A 154 4.56 6.04 30.02
CA PHE A 154 3.62 4.96 29.69
C PHE A 154 4.04 4.24 28.40
N LEU A 155 4.39 4.99 27.36
CA LEU A 155 4.71 4.42 26.05
C LEU A 155 6.00 3.61 26.05
N ILE A 156 7.03 3.94 26.84
CA ILE A 156 8.26 3.14 26.86
C ILE A 156 8.05 1.75 27.48
N ASN A 157 7.14 1.66 28.44
CA ASN A 157 6.82 0.42 29.17
C ASN A 157 5.68 -0.38 28.52
N TYR A 158 4.99 0.20 27.54
CA TYR A 158 3.89 -0.46 26.85
C TYR A 158 4.37 -1.73 26.12
N ARG A 159 3.56 -2.77 26.16
CA ARG A 159 3.80 -4.05 25.48
C ARG A 159 2.70 -4.24 24.44
N PRO A 160 3.05 -4.28 23.14
CA PRO A 160 2.07 -4.57 22.10
C PRO A 160 1.39 -5.92 22.36
N PRO A 161 0.08 -6.03 22.10
CA PRO A 161 -0.62 -7.30 22.18
C PRO A 161 -0.10 -8.25 21.09
N THR A 162 -0.15 -9.56 21.34
CA THR A 162 0.26 -10.56 20.36
C THR A 162 -0.91 -11.09 19.54
N SER A 163 -2.16 -10.83 19.91
CA SER A 163 -3.34 -11.26 19.16
C SER A 163 -3.97 -10.12 18.33
N GLU A 164 -4.52 -10.46 17.16
CA GLU A 164 -5.17 -9.45 16.28
C GLU A 164 -6.38 -8.80 16.96
N SER A 165 -7.13 -9.58 17.75
CA SER A 165 -8.31 -9.09 18.47
C SER A 165 -7.94 -8.00 19.48
N GLU A 166 -6.90 -8.23 20.27
CA GLU A 166 -6.41 -7.25 21.23
C GLU A 166 -5.78 -6.03 20.53
N ALA A 167 -5.04 -6.23 19.44
CA ALA A 167 -4.53 -5.12 18.63
C ALA A 167 -5.66 -4.20 18.11
N ARG A 168 -6.78 -4.79 17.67
CA ARG A 168 -7.98 -4.02 17.28
C ARG A 168 -8.62 -3.30 18.46
N ASN A 169 -8.59 -3.87 19.67
CA ASN A 169 -9.07 -3.19 20.87
C ASN A 169 -8.21 -1.96 21.20
N GLU A 170 -6.89 -2.07 21.05
CA GLU A 170 -5.97 -0.94 21.25
C GLU A 170 -6.18 0.17 20.21
N TYR A 171 -6.38 -0.21 18.94
CA TYR A 171 -6.78 0.75 17.89
C TYR A 171 -8.08 1.50 18.26
N GLN A 172 -9.10 0.81 18.72
CA GLN A 172 -10.37 1.43 19.13
C GLN A 172 -10.23 2.31 20.37
N LYS A 173 -9.44 1.87 21.34
CA LYS A 173 -9.12 2.62 22.55
C LYS A 173 -8.39 3.92 22.21
N ALA A 174 -7.39 3.87 21.33
CA ALA A 174 -6.71 5.06 20.83
C ALA A 174 -7.66 6.01 20.08
N GLY A 175 -8.62 5.48 19.31
CA GLY A 175 -9.64 6.28 18.62
C GLY A 175 -10.55 7.07 19.56
N LYS A 176 -10.90 6.51 20.73
CA LYS A 176 -11.68 7.22 21.76
C LYS A 176 -10.84 8.17 22.60
N GLY A 177 -9.53 7.93 22.64
CA GLY A 177 -8.62 8.57 23.58
C GLY A 177 -8.69 7.92 24.96
N PHE A 178 -7.56 7.92 25.68
CA PHE A 178 -7.49 7.44 27.06
C PHE A 178 -6.40 8.16 27.84
N ASP A 179 -6.56 8.20 29.16
CA ASP A 179 -5.56 8.76 30.06
C ASP A 179 -4.70 7.64 30.66
N ALA A 180 -3.39 7.86 30.71
CA ALA A 180 -2.45 7.02 31.44
C ALA A 180 -1.32 7.89 32.01
N ASN A 181 -0.96 7.70 33.27
CA ASN A 181 0.10 8.45 33.96
C ASN A 181 -0.03 9.99 33.86
N GLY A 182 -1.26 10.52 33.81
CA GLY A 182 -1.53 11.96 33.72
C GLY A 182 -1.26 12.58 32.33
N ALA A 183 -1.11 11.74 31.31
CA ALA A 183 -1.06 12.09 29.90
C ALA A 183 -2.27 11.52 29.16
N ASN A 184 -2.73 12.23 28.13
CA ASN A 184 -3.82 11.77 27.26
C ASN A 184 -3.24 11.25 25.95
N TYR A 185 -3.69 10.08 25.52
CA TYR A 185 -3.21 9.38 24.34
C TYR A 185 -4.36 9.15 23.36
N LYS A 186 -4.16 9.50 22.09
CA LYS A 186 -5.16 9.39 21.03
C LYS A 186 -4.55 8.84 19.75
N LYS A 187 -5.40 8.30 18.87
CA LYS A 187 -5.03 7.98 17.49
C LYS A 187 -4.81 9.25 16.65
N GLN A 188 -5.55 10.31 16.97
CA GLN A 188 -5.58 11.56 16.20
C GLN A 188 -5.50 12.77 17.14
N VAL A 189 -4.65 13.74 16.78
CA VAL A 189 -4.45 15.00 17.53
C VAL A 189 -4.25 16.16 16.56
N SER A 190 -4.64 17.37 16.94
CA SER A 190 -4.43 18.54 16.08
C SER A 190 -2.96 18.92 15.98
N ALA A 191 -2.53 19.32 14.78
CA ALA A 191 -1.17 19.74 14.48
C ALA A 191 -0.99 21.24 14.79
N ILE A 192 -0.48 21.55 15.98
CA ILE A 192 -0.34 22.90 16.51
C ILE A 192 1.13 23.33 16.40
N VAL A 193 1.39 24.43 15.71
CA VAL A 193 2.74 24.99 15.58
C VAL A 193 3.29 25.33 16.98
N GLY A 194 4.54 24.96 17.22
CA GLY A 194 5.23 25.14 18.51
C GLY A 194 5.07 23.97 19.48
N HIS A 195 4.05 23.13 19.29
CA HIS A 195 3.82 21.98 20.16
C HIS A 195 4.75 20.81 19.82
N THR A 196 5.10 20.05 20.86
CA THR A 196 5.81 18.78 20.79
C THR A 196 4.87 17.64 21.14
N TYR A 197 5.01 16.54 20.41
CA TYR A 197 4.20 15.34 20.50
C TYR A 197 5.09 14.14 20.76
N ILE A 198 4.54 13.19 21.51
CA ILE A 198 5.11 11.86 21.68
C ILE A 198 4.25 10.88 20.88
N LEU A 199 4.87 10.11 20.00
CA LEU A 199 4.19 9.12 19.18
C LEU A 199 4.86 7.76 19.35
N ARG A 200 4.05 6.74 19.66
CA ARG A 200 4.43 5.34 19.48
C ARG A 200 3.57 4.74 18.38
N ALA A 201 4.19 4.15 17.37
CA ALA A 201 3.50 3.44 16.30
C ALA A 201 3.95 1.97 16.27
N VAL A 202 2.95 1.09 16.24
CA VAL A 202 3.10 -0.36 16.28
C VAL A 202 2.58 -0.91 14.94
N SER A 203 3.51 -1.34 14.11
CA SER A 203 3.26 -1.98 12.82
C SER A 203 3.72 -3.43 12.87
N PHE A 204 2.78 -4.36 12.94
CA PHE A 204 3.09 -5.79 13.05
C PHE A 204 3.88 -6.28 11.84
N ASP A 205 4.86 -7.15 12.11
CA ASP A 205 5.83 -7.69 11.15
C ASP A 205 6.77 -6.66 10.50
N GLU A 206 6.68 -5.37 10.86
CA GLU A 206 7.42 -4.29 10.21
C GLU A 206 8.21 -3.40 11.18
N ALA A 207 7.56 -2.75 12.16
CA ALA A 207 8.21 -1.77 13.05
C ALA A 207 7.47 -1.53 14.36
N ASP A 208 8.21 -1.17 15.41
CA ASP A 208 7.65 -0.56 16.63
C ASP A 208 8.61 0.55 17.09
N THR A 209 8.16 1.80 16.96
CA THR A 209 9.01 2.98 17.15
C THR A 209 8.32 3.98 18.07
N LEU A 210 9.11 4.58 18.95
CA LEU A 210 8.73 5.68 19.83
C LEU A 210 9.57 6.90 19.50
N VAL A 211 8.90 7.97 19.09
CA VAL A 211 9.53 9.23 18.67
C VAL A 211 8.95 10.41 19.43
N ALA A 212 9.75 11.46 19.56
CA ALA A 212 9.26 12.80 19.87
C ALA A 212 9.40 13.68 18.64
N PHE A 213 8.37 14.45 18.34
CA PHE A 213 8.41 15.40 17.23
C PHE A 213 7.75 16.72 17.58
N LYS A 214 8.23 17.80 17.00
CA LYS A 214 7.76 19.16 17.21
C LYS A 214 7.34 19.77 15.87
N VAL A 215 6.18 20.41 15.86
CA VAL A 215 5.76 21.21 14.70
C VAL A 215 6.51 22.53 14.76
N TYR A 216 7.57 22.66 13.97
CA TYR A 216 8.43 23.84 14.02
C TYR A 216 7.76 25.06 13.39
N ARG A 217 7.27 24.90 12.15
CA ARG A 217 6.54 25.93 11.42
C ARG A 217 5.55 25.31 10.44
N LYS A 218 4.62 26.16 9.99
CA LYS A 218 3.67 25.85 8.93
C LYS A 218 3.92 26.80 7.77
N ASP A 219 3.99 26.27 6.56
CA ASP A 219 4.27 27.02 5.36
C ASP A 219 2.97 27.51 4.72
N THR A 220 3.08 28.42 3.76
CA THR A 220 1.92 29.06 3.12
C THR A 220 1.06 28.07 2.32
N ASP A 221 1.64 26.95 1.89
CA ASP A 221 0.93 25.84 1.23
C ASP A 221 0.24 24.90 2.22
N GLY A 222 0.40 25.13 3.52
CA GLY A 222 -0.17 24.32 4.59
C GLY A 222 0.69 23.13 5.02
N SER A 223 1.82 22.87 4.36
CA SER A 223 2.80 21.88 4.81
C SER A 223 3.42 22.26 6.14
N LEU A 224 3.89 21.26 6.88
CA LEU A 224 4.52 21.44 8.18
C LEU A 224 5.98 21.03 8.10
N ILE A 225 6.86 21.84 8.68
CA ILE A 225 8.23 21.43 9.00
C ILE A 225 8.21 20.81 10.39
N ILE A 226 8.63 19.54 10.46
CA ILE A 226 8.63 18.74 11.67
C ILE A 226 10.06 18.48 12.08
N PHE A 227 10.41 18.83 13.32
CA PHE A 227 11.64 18.38 13.95
C PHE A 227 11.34 17.12 14.73
N TRP A 228 12.21 16.12 14.70
CA TRP A 228 11.96 14.89 15.41
C TRP A 228 13.24 14.21 15.88
N LYS A 229 13.12 13.42 16.94
CA LYS A 229 14.17 12.52 17.39
C LYS A 229 13.56 11.17 17.75
N ASN A 230 14.32 10.11 17.47
CA ASN A 230 13.99 8.79 17.97
C ASN A 230 14.22 8.76 19.49
N ILE A 231 13.27 8.20 20.23
CA ILE A 231 13.46 7.89 21.65
C ILE A 231 13.88 6.43 21.78
N GLU A 232 13.15 5.50 21.15
CA GLU A 232 13.39 4.06 21.27
C GLU A 232 12.88 3.31 20.03
N ASN A 233 13.61 2.25 19.63
CA ASN A 233 13.14 1.30 18.62
C ASN A 233 13.00 -0.07 19.29
N PHE A 234 11.78 -0.58 19.34
CA PHE A 234 11.49 -1.85 19.98
C PHE A 234 11.67 -3.01 18.99
N GLU A 235 11.70 -4.23 19.54
CA GLU A 235 11.61 -5.43 18.72
C GLU A 235 10.31 -5.43 17.91
N THR A 236 10.41 -5.78 16.62
CA THR A 236 9.27 -5.84 15.72
C THR A 236 8.21 -6.81 16.25
N PRO A 237 6.99 -6.32 16.57
CA PRO A 237 5.94 -7.13 17.14
C PRO A 237 5.38 -8.07 16.09
N LYS A 238 5.01 -9.27 16.51
CA LYS A 238 4.43 -10.31 15.65
C LYS A 238 3.06 -10.69 16.16
N LEU A 239 2.11 -10.84 15.24
CA LEU A 239 0.83 -11.42 15.58
C LEU A 239 0.95 -12.95 15.67
N GLU A 240 0.40 -13.50 16.72
CA GLU A 240 0.08 -14.92 16.81
C GLU A 240 -0.93 -15.23 15.70
N ARG A 241 -0.44 -15.84 14.62
CA ARG A 241 -1.33 -16.46 13.65
C ARG A 241 -2.07 -17.55 14.40
N ASN A 242 -3.40 -17.44 14.46
CA ASN A 242 -4.27 -18.51 14.95
C ASN A 242 -3.89 -19.83 14.28
N LYS A 243 -3.06 -20.64 14.95
CA LYS A 243 -2.67 -21.97 14.46
C LYS A 243 -3.90 -22.85 14.25
N THR A 244 -5.03 -22.51 14.86
CA THR A 244 -6.31 -23.20 14.71
C THR A 244 -6.85 -23.20 13.28
N ALA A 245 -6.62 -22.16 12.47
CA ALA A 245 -7.03 -22.16 11.07
C ALA A 245 -6.07 -22.94 10.15
N ALA A 246 -4.79 -23.06 10.56
CA ALA A 246 -3.80 -23.87 9.85
C ALA A 246 -3.85 -25.36 10.25
N ASN A 247 -4.33 -25.67 11.46
CA ASN A 247 -4.51 -27.05 11.95
C ASN A 247 -5.95 -27.58 11.84
N SER A 248 -6.93 -26.78 11.41
CA SER A 248 -8.19 -27.31 10.85
C SER A 248 -8.05 -27.75 9.38
N PHE A 249 -6.85 -27.61 8.81
CA PHE A 249 -6.32 -28.51 7.78
C PHE A 249 -5.63 -29.71 8.46
N GLU A 250 -6.26 -30.28 9.49
CA GLU A 250 -6.09 -31.70 9.74
C GLU A 250 -6.43 -32.39 8.42
N THR A 251 -5.42 -33.01 7.83
CA THR A 251 -5.47 -33.94 6.73
C THR A 251 -6.57 -34.97 7.00
N SER A 252 -7.83 -34.63 6.71
CA SER A 252 -8.68 -35.60 6.06
C SER A 252 -7.94 -35.87 4.77
N VAL A 253 -7.11 -36.92 4.76
CA VAL A 253 -6.53 -37.47 3.54
C VAL A 253 -7.72 -37.54 2.58
N GLU A 254 -7.76 -36.64 1.61
CA GLU A 254 -8.82 -36.64 0.63
C GLU A 254 -8.63 -37.93 -0.15
N THR A 255 -9.39 -38.95 0.24
CA THR A 255 -9.34 -40.25 -0.40
C THR A 255 -9.80 -40.04 -1.83
N ILE A 256 -8.91 -40.37 -2.77
CA ILE A 256 -9.23 -40.34 -4.20
C ILE A 256 -10.42 -41.28 -4.44
N ASP A 257 -11.43 -40.74 -5.09
CA ASP A 257 -12.66 -41.46 -5.44
C ASP A 257 -12.64 -41.78 -6.93
N HIS A 258 -11.97 -42.88 -7.28
CA HIS A 258 -11.82 -43.32 -8.65
C HIS A 258 -13.15 -43.64 -9.33
N GLU A 259 -14.15 -44.10 -8.57
CA GLU A 259 -15.47 -44.43 -9.12
C GLU A 259 -16.20 -43.18 -9.58
N THR A 260 -16.26 -42.16 -8.71
CA THR A 260 -16.89 -40.87 -9.05
C THR A 260 -16.17 -40.18 -10.21
N ALA A 261 -14.83 -40.22 -10.22
CA ALA A 261 -14.05 -39.66 -11.32
C ALA A 261 -14.39 -40.34 -12.66
N ALA A 262 -14.48 -41.67 -12.68
CA ALA A 262 -14.83 -42.43 -13.89
C ALA A 262 -16.27 -42.16 -14.36
N GLN A 263 -17.24 -42.06 -13.43
CA GLN A 263 -18.63 -41.75 -13.76
C GLN A 263 -18.76 -40.38 -14.42
N VAL A 264 -18.11 -39.36 -13.85
CA VAL A 264 -18.11 -38.00 -14.41
C VAL A 264 -17.38 -37.96 -15.74
N GLN A 265 -16.23 -38.64 -15.87
CA GLN A 265 -15.49 -38.70 -17.13
C GLN A 265 -16.33 -39.32 -18.26
N ASN A 266 -17.06 -40.40 -17.98
CA ASN A 266 -17.96 -41.02 -18.96
C ASN A 266 -19.12 -40.10 -19.36
N ALA A 267 -19.74 -39.42 -18.39
CA ALA A 267 -20.81 -38.46 -18.66
C ALA A 267 -20.34 -37.29 -19.55
N LEU A 268 -19.11 -36.81 -19.37
CA LEU A 268 -18.52 -35.77 -20.23
C LEU A 268 -18.22 -36.30 -21.64
N ASN A 269 -17.72 -37.54 -21.75
CA ASN A 269 -17.46 -38.19 -23.04
C ASN A 269 -18.75 -38.38 -23.87
N GLU A 270 -19.87 -38.76 -23.24
CA GLU A 270 -21.18 -38.85 -23.91
C GLU A 270 -21.67 -37.51 -24.48
N LYS A 271 -21.16 -36.39 -23.95
CA LYS A 271 -21.44 -35.03 -24.42
C LYS A 271 -20.43 -34.52 -25.45
N GLY A 272 -19.48 -35.35 -25.87
CA GLY A 272 -18.44 -34.99 -26.82
C GLY A 272 -17.28 -34.18 -26.23
N LEU A 273 -17.11 -34.16 -24.91
CA LEU A 273 -16.10 -33.36 -24.20
C LEU A 273 -14.85 -34.21 -23.87
N PHE A 274 -14.17 -34.70 -24.91
CA PHE A 274 -13.07 -35.68 -24.76
C PHE A 274 -11.75 -35.10 -24.22
N ASN A 275 -11.57 -33.78 -24.29
CA ASN A 275 -10.33 -33.10 -23.86
C ASN A 275 -10.39 -32.60 -22.41
N VAL A 276 -11.25 -33.21 -21.59
CA VAL A 276 -11.40 -32.95 -20.16
C VAL A 276 -10.90 -34.15 -19.37
N SER A 277 -9.99 -33.91 -18.43
CA SER A 277 -9.57 -34.88 -17.42
C SER A 277 -10.30 -34.60 -16.11
N VAL A 278 -10.74 -35.67 -15.45
CA VAL A 278 -11.48 -35.62 -14.20
C VAL A 278 -10.70 -36.27 -13.07
N GLU A 279 -10.54 -35.53 -11.97
CA GLU A 279 -10.12 -36.07 -10.68
C GLU A 279 -11.27 -35.91 -9.68
N ALA A 280 -11.47 -36.87 -8.80
CA ALA A 280 -12.47 -36.76 -7.75
C ALA A 280 -11.92 -37.22 -6.40
N THR A 281 -12.32 -36.51 -5.36
CA THR A 281 -12.15 -36.90 -3.96
C THR A 281 -13.51 -36.96 -3.30
N ASN A 282 -13.59 -37.46 -2.08
CA ASN A 282 -14.83 -37.50 -1.30
C ASN A 282 -15.52 -36.12 -1.14
N LYS A 283 -14.84 -35.00 -1.42
CA LYS A 283 -15.39 -33.64 -1.28
C LYS A 283 -15.56 -32.89 -2.60
N VAL A 284 -14.67 -33.08 -3.57
CA VAL A 284 -14.60 -32.23 -4.77
C VAL A 284 -14.36 -33.04 -6.03
N VAL A 285 -14.93 -32.59 -7.14
CA VAL A 285 -14.59 -33.04 -8.50
C VAL A 285 -13.81 -31.91 -9.17
N ILE A 286 -12.64 -32.21 -9.71
CA ILE A 286 -11.77 -31.25 -10.39
C ILE A 286 -11.77 -31.56 -11.89
N LEU A 287 -12.10 -30.56 -12.70
CA LEU A 287 -12.08 -30.65 -14.16
C LEU A 287 -10.87 -29.89 -14.69
N ARG A 288 -10.04 -30.54 -15.51
CA ARG A 288 -8.85 -29.96 -16.14
C ARG A 288 -8.89 -30.18 -17.65
N GLY A 289 -8.36 -29.23 -18.43
CA GLY A 289 -8.21 -29.38 -19.88
C GLY A 289 -8.92 -28.30 -20.68
N THR A 290 -9.43 -28.67 -21.86
CA THR A 290 -10.01 -27.71 -22.81
C THR A 290 -11.40 -28.16 -23.26
N VAL A 291 -12.30 -27.20 -23.48
CA VAL A 291 -13.63 -27.42 -24.06
C VAL A 291 -13.88 -26.45 -25.22
N PRO A 292 -14.74 -26.78 -26.19
CA PRO A 292 -15.13 -25.83 -27.22
C PRO A 292 -15.77 -24.57 -26.63
N LYS A 293 -15.60 -23.43 -27.29
CA LYS A 293 -16.25 -22.17 -26.91
C LYS A 293 -17.75 -22.35 -26.64
N GLY A 294 -18.19 -21.88 -25.47
CA GLY A 294 -19.59 -21.96 -25.02
C GLY A 294 -19.97 -23.29 -24.37
N LYS A 295 -19.03 -24.24 -24.20
CA LYS A 295 -19.27 -25.55 -23.57
C LYS A 295 -18.79 -25.67 -22.13
N MET A 296 -18.18 -24.62 -21.56
CA MET A 296 -17.72 -24.66 -20.17
C MET A 296 -18.86 -24.87 -19.16
N ALA A 297 -19.98 -24.16 -19.33
CA ALA A 297 -21.12 -24.27 -18.43
C ALA A 297 -21.74 -25.69 -18.47
N ASP A 298 -21.90 -26.24 -19.68
CA ASP A 298 -22.40 -27.61 -19.90
C ASP A 298 -21.50 -28.64 -19.20
N ALA A 299 -20.17 -28.50 -19.31
CA ALA A 299 -19.20 -29.39 -18.68
C ALA A 299 -19.29 -29.37 -17.15
N VAL A 300 -19.34 -28.17 -16.55
CA VAL A 300 -19.44 -28.01 -15.09
C VAL A 300 -20.79 -28.53 -14.58
N MET A 301 -21.88 -28.25 -15.29
CA MET A 301 -23.22 -28.72 -14.93
C MET A 301 -23.28 -30.24 -14.89
N HIS A 302 -22.85 -30.92 -15.96
CA HIS A 302 -22.89 -32.38 -16.00
C HIS A 302 -21.96 -33.02 -14.96
N ALA A 303 -20.77 -32.47 -14.72
CA ALA A 303 -19.91 -32.94 -13.65
C ALA A 303 -20.53 -32.76 -12.26
N THR A 304 -21.33 -31.70 -12.05
CA THR A 304 -22.04 -31.45 -10.80
C THR A 304 -23.19 -32.43 -10.59
N GLU A 305 -24.00 -32.66 -11.62
CA GLU A 305 -25.14 -33.60 -11.59
C GLU A 305 -24.68 -35.04 -11.36
N THR A 306 -23.64 -35.47 -12.09
CA THR A 306 -23.11 -36.83 -11.99
C THR A 306 -22.32 -37.05 -10.70
N GLY A 307 -21.43 -36.11 -10.35
CA GLY A 307 -20.54 -36.24 -9.20
C GLY A 307 -21.22 -35.99 -7.84
N LYS A 308 -22.39 -35.33 -7.82
CA LYS A 308 -23.13 -34.93 -6.61
C LYS A 308 -22.26 -34.23 -5.57
N ARG A 309 -21.26 -33.48 -6.03
CA ARG A 309 -20.22 -32.82 -5.24
C ARG A 309 -19.93 -31.45 -5.81
N LYS A 310 -19.21 -30.63 -5.05
CA LYS A 310 -18.72 -29.35 -5.55
C LYS A 310 -17.74 -29.61 -6.69
N VAL A 311 -17.90 -28.88 -7.80
CA VAL A 311 -16.97 -28.92 -8.92
C VAL A 311 -15.99 -27.76 -8.83
N ARG A 312 -14.70 -28.06 -8.93
CA ARG A 312 -13.63 -27.10 -9.18
C ARG A 312 -13.33 -27.11 -10.67
N ASN A 313 -13.67 -26.01 -11.33
CA ASN A 313 -13.46 -25.86 -12.76
C ASN A 313 -12.10 -25.23 -13.05
N GLU A 314 -11.20 -25.99 -13.69
CA GLU A 314 -9.91 -25.54 -14.20
C GLU A 314 -9.83 -25.75 -15.73
N LEU A 315 -10.99 -25.71 -16.40
CA LEU A 315 -11.10 -25.79 -17.85
C LEU A 315 -10.78 -24.45 -18.52
N THR A 316 -10.32 -24.53 -19.76
CA THR A 316 -10.18 -23.39 -20.67
C THR A 316 -11.01 -23.59 -21.92
N GLU A 317 -11.45 -22.50 -22.57
CA GLU A 317 -12.18 -22.56 -23.83
C GLU A 317 -11.22 -22.42 -25.03
N GLN A 318 -11.48 -23.20 -26.09
CA GLN A 318 -10.89 -23.07 -27.41
C GLN A 318 -11.87 -22.41 -28.39
#